data_AF-A0A3M3AMY8-F1
#
_entry.id   AF-A0A3M3AMY8-F1
#
_cell.length_a   1.000
_cell.length_b   1.000
_cell.length_c   1.000
_cell.angle_alpha   90.00
_cell.angle_beta   90.00
_cell.angle_gamma   90.00
#
_symmetry.space_group_name_H-M   'P 1'
#
loop_
_entity.id
_entity.type
_entity.pdbx_description
1 polymer ?
#
loop_
_entity_poly.entity_id
_entity_poly.type
_entity_poly.pdbx_seq_one_letter_code
_entity_poly.pdbx_strand_id
1 'polypeptide(L)'
;MNMLEQEKDTLSQWLHTAMTIELSTIPLYMTALISIKPGKNREAANILRGVMMEEMLHLSLAGNLLSAIGGKTCFTAENIPSFPLTLKFEGKRFKDREFEASLAPFSPESIDVFTEIELPEGWRERPMLEAGQEIEVPGYTIGGFYDEIARKLSHL
;
A
#
# COMPACT_ATOMS: atom_id res chain seq x y z
N MET A 1 -2.37 18.85 24.85
CA MET A 1 -2.61 17.41 24.61
C MET A 1 -1.64 16.62 25.48
N ASN A 2 -2.06 15.54 26.15
CA ASN A 2 -1.10 14.70 26.88
C ASN A 2 -0.34 13.80 25.88
N MET A 3 0.77 13.19 26.32
CA MET A 3 1.66 12.39 25.45
C MET A 3 0.92 11.24 24.76
N LEU A 4 0.02 10.56 25.50
CA LEU A 4 -0.78 9.44 24.99
C LEU A 4 -1.71 9.86 23.84
N GLU A 5 -2.37 11.00 23.97
CA GLU A 5 -3.28 11.51 22.94
C GLU A 5 -2.51 11.89 21.66
N GLN A 6 -1.30 12.43 21.79
CA GLN A 6 -0.42 12.69 20.64
C GLN A 6 0.03 11.40 19.94
N GLU A 7 0.32 10.34 20.70
CA GLU A 7 0.68 9.04 20.15
C GLU A 7 -0.48 8.38 19.40
N LYS A 8 -1.71 8.47 19.93
CA LYS A 8 -2.92 7.99 19.26
C LYS A 8 -3.23 8.73 17.98
N ASP A 9 -3.07 10.05 17.96
CA ASP A 9 -3.25 10.84 16.74
C ASP A 9 -2.24 10.47 15.66
N THR A 10 -0.98 10.32 16.05
CA THR A 10 0.08 9.89 15.13
C THR A 10 -0.21 8.49 14.57
N LEU A 11 -0.62 7.55 15.43
CA LEU A 11 -0.99 6.21 15.00
C LEU A 11 -2.22 6.20 14.09
N SER A 12 -3.20 7.05 14.36
CA SER A 12 -4.39 7.19 13.52
C SER A 12 -4.03 7.67 12.12
N GLN A 13 -3.10 8.63 12.00
CA GLN A 13 -2.58 9.09 10.71
C GLN A 13 -1.88 7.94 9.97
N TRP A 14 -1.06 7.16 10.66
CA TRP A 14 -0.40 6.00 10.05
C TRP A 14 -1.40 4.95 9.56
N LEU A 15 -2.45 4.67 10.32
CA LEU A 15 -3.49 3.72 9.90
C LEU A 15 -4.29 4.25 8.70
N HIS A 16 -4.52 5.56 8.60
CA HIS A 16 -5.08 6.16 7.38
C HIS A 16 -4.14 6.01 6.17
N THR A 17 -2.84 6.21 6.36
CA THR A 17 -1.84 5.95 5.31
C THR A 17 -1.86 4.47 4.90
N ALA A 18 -1.90 3.53 5.85
CA ALA A 18 -2.03 2.11 5.57
C ALA A 18 -3.26 1.81 4.71
N MET A 19 -4.44 2.30 5.12
CA MET A 19 -5.67 2.16 4.34
C MET A 19 -5.54 2.74 2.93
N THR A 20 -4.83 3.86 2.77
CA THR A 20 -4.64 4.50 1.45
C THR A 20 -3.74 3.65 0.56
N ILE A 21 -2.68 3.07 1.12
CA ILE A 21 -1.78 2.14 0.41
C ILE A 21 -2.58 0.92 -0.08
N GLU A 22 -3.31 0.23 0.82
CA GLU A 22 -4.05 -0.99 0.42
C GLU A 22 -5.17 -0.68 -0.58
N LEU A 23 -5.82 0.47 -0.44
CA LEU A 23 -6.81 0.90 -1.43
C LEU A 23 -6.16 1.21 -2.79
N SER A 24 -4.93 1.71 -2.80
CA SER A 24 -4.20 2.06 -4.03
C SER A 24 -3.71 0.85 -4.82
N THR A 25 -3.48 -0.30 -4.17
CA THR A 25 -3.01 -1.52 -4.82
C THR A 25 -4.15 -2.31 -5.45
N ILE A 26 -5.37 -2.27 -4.87
CA ILE A 26 -6.55 -3.00 -5.39
C ILE A 26 -6.84 -2.70 -6.88
N PRO A 27 -6.92 -1.43 -7.35
CA PRO A 27 -7.18 -1.13 -8.76
C PRO A 27 -6.10 -1.62 -9.71
N LEU A 28 -4.83 -1.67 -9.28
CA LEU A 28 -3.71 -2.17 -10.08
C LEU A 28 -3.89 -3.66 -10.38
N TYR A 29 -4.11 -4.46 -9.34
CA TYR A 29 -4.34 -5.91 -9.46
C TYR A 29 -5.65 -6.21 -10.19
N MET A 30 -6.71 -5.45 -9.91
CA MET A 30 -8.01 -5.60 -10.58
C MET A 30 -7.89 -5.31 -12.08
N THR A 31 -7.18 -4.25 -12.48
CA THR A 31 -7.02 -3.88 -13.89
C THR A 31 -6.26 -4.94 -14.66
N ALA A 32 -5.15 -5.44 -14.10
CA ALA A 32 -4.41 -6.55 -14.69
C ALA A 32 -5.30 -7.81 -14.79
N LEU A 33 -6.04 -8.15 -13.72
CA LEU A 33 -6.95 -9.29 -13.69
C LEU A 33 -8.00 -9.24 -14.81
N ILE A 34 -8.73 -8.13 -14.93
CA ILE A 34 -9.83 -8.02 -15.91
C ILE A 34 -9.35 -7.94 -17.36
N SER A 35 -8.07 -7.59 -17.58
CA SER A 35 -7.46 -7.61 -18.90
C SER A 35 -7.20 -9.04 -19.44
N ILE A 36 -7.11 -10.03 -18.55
CA ILE A 36 -6.89 -11.43 -18.94
C ILE A 36 -8.16 -11.97 -19.58
N LYS A 37 -8.05 -12.36 -20.86
CA LYS A 37 -9.19 -12.92 -21.61
C LYS A 37 -9.71 -14.20 -20.93
N PRO A 38 -11.04 -14.39 -20.83
CA PRO A 38 -11.64 -15.58 -20.24
C PRO A 38 -11.07 -16.88 -20.82
N GLY A 39 -10.67 -17.79 -19.93
CA GLY A 39 -10.15 -19.11 -20.29
C GLY A 39 -8.72 -19.12 -20.88
N LYS A 40 -8.04 -17.98 -21.01
CA LYS A 40 -6.68 -17.92 -21.59
C LYS A 40 -5.56 -18.16 -20.58
N ASN A 41 -5.62 -17.51 -19.42
CA ASN A 41 -4.61 -17.67 -18.37
C ASN A 41 -5.28 -17.72 -16.99
N ARG A 42 -5.89 -18.88 -16.68
CA ARG A 42 -6.64 -19.07 -15.43
C ARG A 42 -5.77 -19.01 -14.19
N GLU A 43 -4.51 -19.44 -14.31
CA GLU A 43 -3.56 -19.44 -13.20
C GLU A 43 -3.21 -18.02 -12.78
N ALA A 44 -2.72 -17.19 -13.70
CA ALA A 44 -2.43 -15.79 -13.41
C ALA A 44 -3.67 -15.03 -12.91
N ALA A 45 -4.84 -15.28 -13.50
CA ALA A 45 -6.09 -14.68 -13.05
C ALA A 45 -6.47 -15.08 -11.61
N ASN A 46 -6.22 -16.33 -11.21
CA ASN A 46 -6.49 -16.77 -9.84
C ASN A 46 -5.49 -16.17 -8.85
N ILE A 47 -4.21 -16.08 -9.22
CA ILE A 47 -3.17 -15.45 -8.39
C ILE A 47 -3.48 -13.97 -8.16
N LEU A 48 -3.71 -13.20 -9.23
CA LEU A 48 -4.05 -11.78 -9.13
C LEU A 48 -5.33 -11.54 -8.33
N ARG A 49 -6.34 -12.42 -8.50
CA ARG A 49 -7.55 -12.36 -7.67
C ARG A 49 -7.23 -12.61 -6.20
N GLY A 50 -6.36 -13.58 -5.90
CA GLY A 50 -5.91 -13.88 -4.53
C GLY A 50 -5.29 -12.65 -3.88
N VAL A 51 -4.26 -12.07 -4.51
CA VAL A 51 -3.59 -10.85 -4.04
C VAL A 51 -4.58 -9.71 -3.86
N MET A 52 -5.42 -9.41 -4.86
CA MET A 52 -6.44 -8.36 -4.77
C MET A 52 -7.39 -8.56 -3.57
N MET A 53 -7.77 -9.80 -3.26
CA MET A 53 -8.62 -10.10 -2.10
C MET A 53 -7.87 -9.95 -0.78
N GLU A 54 -6.57 -10.25 -0.75
CA GLU A 54 -5.70 -10.01 0.41
C GLU A 54 -5.56 -8.50 0.66
N GLU A 55 -5.41 -7.66 -0.36
CA GLU A 55 -5.39 -6.20 -0.17
C GLU A 55 -6.71 -5.63 0.37
N MET A 56 -7.85 -6.17 -0.07
CA MET A 56 -9.15 -5.83 0.52
C MET A 56 -9.25 -6.25 2.00
N LEU A 57 -8.63 -7.37 2.37
CA LEU A 57 -8.52 -7.80 3.76
C LEU A 57 -7.61 -6.87 4.56
N HIS A 58 -6.43 -6.51 4.05
CA HIS A 58 -5.51 -5.56 4.69
C HIS A 58 -6.17 -4.22 4.94
N LEU A 59 -6.86 -3.66 3.93
CA LEU A 59 -7.65 -2.43 4.05
C LEU A 59 -8.67 -2.51 5.20
N SER A 60 -9.38 -3.65 5.28
CA SER A 60 -10.37 -3.88 6.33
C SER A 60 -9.74 -3.99 7.72
N LEU A 61 -8.58 -4.65 7.83
CA LEU A 61 -7.84 -4.81 9.08
C LEU A 61 -7.28 -3.48 9.58
N ALA A 62 -6.69 -2.67 8.69
CA ALA A 62 -6.22 -1.33 9.01
C ALA A 62 -7.38 -0.43 9.51
N GLY A 63 -8.53 -0.48 8.84
CA GLY A 63 -9.72 0.26 9.26
C GLY A 63 -10.30 -0.22 10.60
N ASN A 64 -10.25 -1.52 10.88
CA ASN A 64 -10.64 -2.07 12.18
C ASN A 64 -9.73 -1.59 13.31
N LEU A 65 -8.41 -1.57 13.08
CA LEU A 65 -7.44 -1.04 14.06
C LEU A 65 -7.67 0.45 14.31
N LEU A 66 -7.90 1.25 13.26
CA LEU A 66 -8.19 2.68 13.40
C LEU A 66 -9.44 2.91 14.24
N SER A 67 -10.49 2.13 13.97
CA SER A 67 -11.74 2.20 14.73
C SER A 67 -11.55 1.78 16.19
N ALA A 68 -10.71 0.77 16.46
CA ALA A 68 -10.44 0.27 17.80
C ALA A 68 -9.71 1.30 18.69
N ILE A 69 -8.85 2.14 18.11
CA ILE A 69 -8.16 3.22 18.85
C ILE A 69 -8.99 4.50 18.98
N GLY A 70 -10.24 4.51 18.47
CA GLY A 70 -11.16 5.64 18.53
C GLY A 70 -11.12 6.58 17.31
N GLY A 71 -10.35 6.24 16.28
CA GLY A 71 -10.34 6.95 15.00
C GLY A 71 -11.57 6.63 14.13
N LYS A 72 -11.72 7.36 13.03
CA LYS A 72 -12.84 7.19 12.10
C LYS A 72 -12.34 6.79 10.72
N THR A 73 -12.79 5.64 10.23
CA THR A 73 -12.56 5.24 8.83
C THR A 73 -13.31 6.18 7.88
N CYS A 74 -12.60 6.93 7.05
CA CYS A 74 -13.19 7.77 6.04
C CYS A 74 -12.39 7.71 4.73
N PHE A 75 -13.11 7.62 3.62
CA PHE A 75 -12.55 7.88 2.31
C PHE A 75 -13.02 9.26 1.83
N THR A 76 -12.07 10.14 1.56
CA THR A 76 -12.27 11.51 1.09
C THR A 76 -11.54 11.69 -0.24
N ALA A 77 -11.77 12.80 -0.94
CA ALA A 77 -11.14 13.04 -2.24
C ALA A 77 -9.60 12.96 -2.18
N GLU A 78 -9.02 13.26 -1.02
CA GLU A 78 -7.58 13.28 -0.78
C GLU A 78 -6.96 11.88 -0.61
N ASN A 79 -7.75 10.87 -0.23
CA ASN A 79 -7.25 9.51 0.04
C ASN A 79 -7.82 8.44 -0.91
N ILE A 80 -8.61 8.85 -1.89
CA ILE A 80 -8.93 8.02 -3.05
C ILE A 80 -7.73 8.08 -4.03
N PRO A 81 -7.17 6.93 -4.42
CA PRO A 81 -6.00 6.91 -5.30
C PRO A 81 -6.35 7.43 -6.70
N SER A 82 -5.46 8.24 -7.27
CA SER A 82 -5.48 8.65 -8.67
C SER A 82 -4.28 8.07 -9.41
N PHE A 83 -4.45 7.64 -10.66
CA PHE A 83 -3.39 6.99 -11.44
C PHE A 83 -2.97 7.84 -12.64
N PRO A 84 -1.68 7.88 -13.00
CA PRO A 84 -0.53 7.22 -12.35
C PRO A 84 -0.27 7.73 -10.93
N LEU A 85 0.03 6.82 -10.01
CA LEU A 85 0.43 7.16 -8.64
C LEU A 85 1.91 6.86 -8.43
N THR A 86 2.53 7.53 -7.48
CA THR A 86 3.90 7.23 -7.03
C THR A 86 3.91 6.85 -5.58
N LEU A 87 4.49 5.69 -5.29
CA LEU A 87 4.69 5.18 -3.94
C LEU A 87 6.10 5.58 -3.49
N LYS A 88 6.18 6.35 -2.39
CA LYS A 88 7.43 6.74 -1.74
C LYS A 88 7.54 6.06 -0.39
N PHE A 89 8.45 5.12 -0.27
CA PHE A 89 8.74 4.41 0.96
C PHE A 89 9.98 5.02 1.61
N GLU A 90 9.83 5.56 2.83
CA GLU A 90 10.93 6.11 3.61
C GLU A 90 11.79 4.97 4.18
N GLY A 91 13.03 4.88 3.72
CA GLY A 91 13.92 3.78 4.06
C GLY A 91 14.66 3.92 5.38
N LYS A 92 15.14 2.79 5.92
CA LYS A 92 16.20 2.78 6.93
C LYS A 92 17.57 2.85 6.24
N ARG A 93 18.49 3.70 6.73
CA ARG A 93 19.89 3.84 6.24
C ARG A 93 20.03 4.40 4.81
N PHE A 94 19.30 5.47 4.48
CA PHE A 94 19.42 6.21 3.20
C PHE A 94 19.03 5.41 1.95
N LYS A 95 18.02 4.53 2.07
CA LYS A 95 17.50 3.73 0.95
C LYS A 95 16.02 4.01 0.78
N ASP A 96 15.67 5.19 0.32
CA ASP A 96 14.28 5.48 -0.02
C ASP A 96 13.91 4.75 -1.31
N ARG A 97 12.66 4.32 -1.44
CA ARG A 97 12.15 3.69 -2.67
C ARG A 97 11.04 4.55 -3.23
N GLU A 98 11.17 4.87 -4.50
CA GLU A 98 10.21 5.68 -5.24
C GLU A 98 9.99 5.05 -6.60
N PHE A 99 8.74 4.76 -6.92
CA PHE A 99 8.37 4.26 -8.24
C PHE A 99 6.93 4.61 -8.60
N GLU A 100 6.68 4.74 -9.90
CA GLU A 100 5.34 4.97 -10.45
C GLU A 100 4.59 3.64 -10.62
N ALA A 101 3.32 3.63 -10.24
CA ALA A 101 2.37 2.58 -10.54
C ALA A 101 1.20 3.14 -11.39
N SER A 102 1.07 2.58 -12.59
CA SER A 102 0.05 2.95 -13.58
C SER A 102 -0.95 1.80 -13.78
N LEU A 103 -2.20 2.12 -14.09
CA LEU A 103 -3.19 1.13 -14.50
C LEU A 103 -2.78 0.53 -15.84
N ALA A 104 -2.51 -0.77 -15.87
CA ALA A 104 -2.02 -1.47 -17.04
C ALA A 104 -2.59 -2.89 -17.16
N PRO A 105 -2.72 -3.45 -18.38
CA PRO A 105 -3.12 -4.83 -18.57
C PRO A 105 -2.03 -5.79 -18.07
N PHE A 106 -2.38 -7.06 -17.87
CA PHE A 106 -1.45 -8.10 -17.45
C PHE A 106 -0.31 -8.26 -18.47
N SER A 107 0.88 -7.81 -18.07
CA SER A 107 2.11 -7.85 -18.85
C SER A 107 3.33 -8.05 -17.92
N PRO A 108 4.51 -8.39 -18.46
CA PRO A 108 5.75 -8.43 -17.68
C PRO A 108 6.02 -7.12 -16.92
N GLU A 109 5.75 -5.97 -17.54
CA GLU A 109 5.98 -4.65 -16.94
C GLU A 109 5.07 -4.41 -15.73
N SER A 110 3.79 -4.82 -15.80
CA SER A 110 2.90 -4.74 -14.63
C SER A 110 3.34 -5.69 -13.51
N ILE A 111 3.87 -6.87 -13.85
CA ILE A 111 4.41 -7.81 -12.85
C ILE A 111 5.64 -7.22 -12.14
N ASP A 112 6.50 -6.50 -12.86
CA ASP A 112 7.65 -5.81 -12.26
C ASP A 112 7.18 -4.76 -11.24
N VAL A 113 6.14 -3.98 -11.57
CA VAL A 113 5.54 -3.02 -10.62
C VAL A 113 4.95 -3.73 -9.41
N PHE A 114 4.22 -4.84 -9.60
CA PHE A 114 3.65 -5.62 -8.48
C PHE A 114 4.73 -6.21 -7.58
N THR A 115 5.81 -6.71 -8.16
CA THR A 115 6.95 -7.24 -7.42
C THR A 115 7.64 -6.15 -6.62
N GLU A 116 7.67 -4.93 -7.16
CA GLU A 116 8.17 -3.77 -6.43
C GLU A 116 7.24 -3.41 -5.27
N ILE A 117 5.91 -3.38 -5.45
CA ILE A 117 4.96 -3.14 -4.34
C ILE A 117 5.18 -4.13 -3.19
N GLU A 118 5.29 -5.43 -3.50
CA GLU A 118 5.38 -6.51 -2.51
C GLU A 118 6.83 -6.85 -2.06
N LEU A 119 7.79 -6.00 -2.41
CA LEU A 119 9.21 -6.28 -2.20
C LEU A 119 9.54 -6.46 -0.70
N PRO A 120 10.11 -7.61 -0.29
CA PRO A 120 10.49 -7.85 1.09
C PRO A 120 11.73 -7.03 1.50
N GLU A 121 11.88 -6.83 2.81
CA GLU A 121 12.98 -6.02 3.35
C GLU A 121 14.35 -6.63 2.96
N GLY A 122 15.25 -5.81 2.41
CA GLY A 122 16.61 -6.22 2.04
C GLY A 122 16.87 -6.49 0.55
N TRP A 123 15.91 -6.27 -0.36
CA TRP A 123 16.06 -6.53 -1.80
C TRP A 123 16.02 -5.26 -2.68
N ARG A 124 17.20 -4.64 -2.93
CA ARG A 124 17.61 -3.76 -4.07
C ARG A 124 16.91 -2.40 -4.41
N GLU A 125 17.65 -1.61 -5.22
CA GLU A 125 17.46 -0.21 -5.67
C GLU A 125 16.91 -0.11 -7.11
N ARG A 126 16.18 0.98 -7.44
CA ARG A 126 15.92 1.45 -8.82
C ARG A 126 15.29 2.89 -8.90
N PRO A 127 15.04 3.48 -10.11
CA PRO A 127 15.48 4.84 -10.50
C PRO A 127 14.38 5.94 -10.45
N MET A 128 14.77 7.19 -10.75
CA MET A 128 13.92 8.39 -10.76
C MET A 128 12.84 8.43 -11.86
N LEU A 129 11.64 8.88 -11.50
CA LEU A 129 10.43 9.01 -12.34
C LEU A 129 9.68 10.33 -12.02
N GLU A 130 8.74 10.76 -12.87
CA GLU A 130 7.87 11.95 -12.64
C GLU A 130 6.40 11.51 -12.43
N ALA A 131 5.68 12.14 -11.47
CA ALA A 131 4.44 11.61 -10.88
C ALA A 131 3.23 12.57 -10.87
N GLY A 132 2.01 12.02 -10.84
CA GLY A 132 0.75 12.76 -10.68
C GLY A 132 0.22 12.90 -9.23
N GLN A 133 0.58 11.98 -8.34
CA GLN A 133 0.28 11.99 -6.90
C GLN A 133 1.35 11.19 -6.14
N GLU A 134 1.74 11.64 -4.95
CA GLU A 134 2.76 11.00 -4.09
C GLU A 134 2.14 10.49 -2.77
N ILE A 135 2.50 9.28 -2.35
CA ILE A 135 2.12 8.70 -1.05
C ILE A 135 3.40 8.43 -0.25
N GLU A 136 3.55 9.09 0.91
CA GLU A 136 4.66 8.88 1.86
C GLU A 136 4.32 7.74 2.84
N VAL A 137 5.16 6.70 2.87
CA VAL A 137 5.02 5.54 3.74
C VAL A 137 6.13 5.53 4.79
N PRO A 138 5.81 5.58 6.10
CA PRO A 138 6.79 5.49 7.20
C PRO A 138 7.42 4.09 7.34
N GLY A 139 8.25 3.67 6.39
CA GLY A 139 8.92 2.36 6.40
C GLY A 139 9.40 1.93 5.00
N TYR A 140 10.42 1.05 4.95
CA TYR A 140 11.08 0.65 3.70
C TYR A 140 10.26 -0.34 2.84
N THR A 141 9.35 -1.07 3.48
CA THR A 141 8.42 -2.02 2.85
C THR A 141 7.07 -1.93 3.57
N ILE A 142 6.01 -2.46 2.96
CA ILE A 142 4.70 -2.57 3.62
C ILE A 142 4.82 -3.38 4.91
N GLY A 143 5.55 -4.50 4.88
CA GLY A 143 5.83 -5.31 6.08
C GLY A 143 6.57 -4.52 7.17
N GLY A 144 7.62 -3.78 6.82
CA GLY A 144 8.37 -2.95 7.77
C GLY A 144 7.53 -1.79 8.33
N PHE A 145 6.61 -1.25 7.54
CA PHE A 145 5.64 -0.27 8.01
C PHE A 145 4.66 -0.88 9.02
N TYR A 146 4.13 -2.08 8.76
CA TYR A 146 3.29 -2.81 9.72
C TYR A 146 4.04 -3.19 11.00
N ASP A 147 5.33 -3.50 10.93
CA ASP A 147 6.16 -3.74 12.11
C ASP A 147 6.27 -2.49 13.01
N GLU A 148 6.41 -1.29 12.42
CA GLU A 148 6.42 -0.04 13.18
C GLU A 148 5.05 0.29 13.79
N ILE A 149 3.95 -0.01 13.08
CA ILE A 149 2.59 0.08 13.64
C ILE A 149 2.46 -0.84 14.85
N ALA A 150 2.88 -2.11 14.73
CA ALA A 150 2.81 -3.09 15.83
C ALA A 150 3.64 -2.64 17.05
N ARG A 151 4.83 -2.09 16.82
CA ARG A 151 5.68 -1.55 17.87
C ARG A 151 5.00 -0.38 18.60
N LYS A 152 4.40 0.57 17.87
CA LYS A 152 3.66 1.69 18.48
C LYS A 152 2.47 1.21 19.31
N LEU A 153 1.70 0.25 18.80
CA LEU A 153 0.56 -0.33 19.53
C LEU A 153 0.96 -0.94 20.87
N SER A 154 2.15 -1.54 20.98
CA SER A 154 2.63 -2.14 22.23
C SER A 154 2.93 -1.13 23.36
N HIS A 155 2.98 0.16 23.04
CA HIS A 155 3.28 1.25 23.99
C HIS A 155 2.05 2.08 24.38
N LEU A 156 0.87 1.80 23.80
CA LEU A 156 -0.43 2.41 24.13
C LEU A 156 -1.16 1.63 25.23
#